data_AF-A0A357C1U0-F1
#
_entry.id   AF-A0A357C1U0-F1
#
_cell.length_a   1.000
_cell.length_b   1.000
_cell.length_c   1.000
_cell.angle_alpha   90.00
_cell.angle_beta   90.00
_cell.angle_gamma   90.00
#
_symmetry.space_group_name_H-M   'P 1'
#
loop_
_entity.id
_entity.type
_entity.pdbx_description
1 polymer ?
#
loop_
_entity_poly.entity_id
_entity_poly.type
_entity_poly.pdbx_seq_one_letter_code
_entity_poly.pdbx_strand_id
1 'polypeptide(L)'
;MPGPNAEKLNEYIVRYDPYKSWELWPKKGKLYKGTEPHGALLTTFINSTAHFSIKKKKGMEDGSIIVKENYSADKKFAALSVMYKIKGYNPDGGDWFWAQYDPDGKAIAAGKVKKCIDCHSTKKDNDYIFTGGVKR
;
A
#
# COMPACT_ATOMS: atom_id res chain seq x y z
N MET A 1 -11.35 -8.97 7.66
CA MET A 1 -10.14 -8.16 7.42
C MET A 1 -9.30 -8.10 8.71
N PRO A 2 -7.96 -8.02 8.65
CA PRO A 2 -7.06 -8.30 9.78
C PRO A 2 -6.99 -7.20 10.87
N GLY A 3 -7.60 -6.03 10.66
CA GLY A 3 -7.49 -4.88 11.56
C GLY A 3 -6.10 -4.20 11.53
N PRO A 4 -5.86 -3.17 12.37
CA PRO A 4 -4.62 -2.39 12.38
C PRO A 4 -3.49 -3.12 13.15
N ASN A 5 -3.15 -4.33 12.74
CA ASN A 5 -2.04 -5.10 13.31
C ASN A 5 -1.15 -5.65 12.17
N ALA A 6 0.16 -5.43 12.27
CA ALA A 6 1.09 -5.71 11.18
C ALA A 6 1.27 -7.21 10.95
N GLU A 7 1.36 -8.01 12.02
CA GLU A 7 1.54 -9.45 11.92
C GLU A 7 0.31 -10.11 11.27
N LYS A 8 -0.89 -9.76 11.75
CA LYS A 8 -2.16 -10.23 11.17
C LYS A 8 -2.37 -9.73 9.75
N LEU A 9 -1.94 -8.50 9.45
CA LEU A 9 -2.03 -7.96 8.08
C LEU A 9 -1.10 -8.74 7.15
N ASN A 10 0.14 -9.01 7.55
CA ASN A 10 1.07 -9.82 6.78
C ASN A 10 0.53 -11.23 6.56
N GLU A 11 0.07 -11.89 7.62
CA GLU A 11 -0.52 -13.23 7.54
C GLU A 11 -1.71 -13.25 6.59
N TYR A 12 -2.60 -12.26 6.68
CA TYR A 12 -3.74 -12.11 5.80
C TYR A 12 -3.31 -12.01 4.33
N ILE A 13 -2.44 -11.06 3.99
CA ILE A 13 -2.04 -10.82 2.59
C ILE A 13 -1.07 -11.87 2.03
N VAL A 14 -0.48 -12.74 2.86
CA VAL A 14 0.45 -13.78 2.40
C VAL A 14 -0.21 -15.15 2.37
N ARG A 15 -1.05 -15.47 3.35
CA ARG A 15 -1.62 -16.82 3.54
C ARG A 15 -3.10 -16.92 3.20
N TYR A 16 -3.93 -16.02 3.72
CA TYR A 16 -5.39 -16.14 3.62
C TYR A 16 -5.94 -15.55 2.33
N ASP A 17 -5.40 -14.41 1.90
CA ASP A 17 -5.76 -13.71 0.68
C ASP A 17 -4.46 -13.24 -0.01
N PRO A 18 -3.73 -14.15 -0.67
CA PRO A 18 -2.37 -13.91 -1.15
C PRO A 18 -2.30 -12.75 -2.15
N TYR A 19 -1.63 -11.65 -1.81
CA TYR A 19 -1.61 -10.44 -2.62
C TYR A 19 -1.06 -10.64 -4.03
N LYS A 20 -0.23 -11.68 -4.24
CA LYS A 20 0.34 -12.00 -5.55
C LYS A 20 -0.70 -12.49 -6.55
N SER A 21 -1.89 -12.92 -6.10
CA SER A 21 -3.02 -13.23 -6.98
C SER A 21 -3.97 -12.04 -7.18
N TRP A 22 -3.72 -10.90 -6.53
CA TRP A 22 -4.52 -9.69 -6.73
C TRP A 22 -4.18 -8.99 -8.04
N GLU A 23 -5.05 -8.06 -8.42
CA GLU A 23 -4.84 -7.19 -9.56
C GLU A 23 -3.61 -6.29 -9.35
N LEU A 24 -2.87 -6.04 -10.43
CA LEU A 24 -1.85 -5.00 -10.44
C LEU A 24 -2.52 -3.62 -10.48
N TRP A 25 -1.81 -2.62 -9.98
CA TRP A 25 -2.23 -1.24 -10.15
C TRP A 25 -2.46 -0.95 -11.65
N PRO A 26 -3.63 -0.39 -12.04
CA PRO A 26 -3.99 -0.24 -13.45
C PRO A 26 -2.91 0.49 -14.25
N LYS A 27 -2.55 -0.09 -15.40
CA LYS A 27 -1.57 0.46 -16.37
C LYS A 27 -0.12 0.59 -15.87
N LYS A 28 0.24 0.03 -14.71
CA LYS A 28 1.64 0.05 -14.21
C LYS A 28 2.47 -1.15 -14.64
N GLY A 29 1.87 -2.34 -14.68
CA GLY A 29 2.63 -3.58 -14.85
C GLY A 29 3.53 -3.91 -13.65
N LYS A 30 4.45 -4.86 -13.84
CA LYS A 30 5.46 -5.25 -12.83
C LYS A 30 6.78 -4.51 -13.05
N LEU A 31 7.54 -4.32 -11.98
CA LEU A 31 8.88 -3.70 -12.00
C LEU A 31 8.93 -2.37 -12.76
N TYR A 32 7.90 -1.53 -12.59
CA TYR A 32 7.91 -0.19 -13.17
C TYR A 32 8.89 0.71 -12.39
N LYS A 33 9.36 1.78 -13.05
CA LYS A 33 10.32 2.72 -12.45
C LYS A 33 9.77 3.30 -11.14
N GLY A 34 10.51 3.08 -10.07
CA GLY A 34 10.21 3.54 -8.72
C GLY A 34 10.68 4.97 -8.46
N THR A 35 10.48 5.39 -7.22
CA THR A 35 10.96 6.68 -6.70
C THR A 35 11.31 6.48 -5.24
N GLU A 36 12.42 7.06 -4.81
CA GLU A 36 12.83 7.06 -3.42
C GLU A 36 11.69 7.58 -2.52
N PRO A 37 11.50 7.00 -1.32
CA PRO A 37 12.34 5.98 -0.66
C PRO A 37 11.94 4.52 -0.97
N HIS A 38 11.05 4.27 -1.94
CA HIS A 38 10.44 2.94 -2.12
C HIS A 38 11.26 2.01 -3.03
N GLY A 39 12.48 2.40 -3.42
CA GLY A 39 13.34 1.63 -4.29
C GLY A 39 13.26 2.02 -5.76
N ALA A 40 14.20 1.46 -6.53
CA ALA A 40 14.41 1.80 -7.93
C ALA A 40 13.34 1.21 -8.86
N LEU A 41 12.78 0.05 -8.49
CA LEU A 41 11.73 -0.64 -9.24
C LEU A 41 10.60 -1.06 -8.29
N LEU A 42 9.37 -1.01 -8.78
CA LEU A 42 8.18 -1.27 -7.98
C LEU A 42 7.23 -2.23 -8.70
N THR A 43 6.54 -3.05 -7.92
CA THR A 43 5.30 -3.72 -8.36
C THR A 43 4.22 -3.41 -7.34
N THR A 44 3.08 -2.85 -7.78
CA THR A 44 1.98 -2.51 -6.87
C THR A 44 0.77 -3.38 -7.18
N PHE A 45 0.27 -4.08 -6.15
CA PHE A 45 -0.92 -4.90 -6.14
C PHE A 45 -2.02 -4.21 -5.32
N ILE A 46 -3.26 -4.49 -5.67
CA ILE A 46 -4.44 -3.89 -5.03
C ILE A 46 -5.53 -4.94 -4.87
N ASN A 47 -6.14 -5.01 -3.69
CA ASN A 47 -7.27 -5.90 -3.50
C ASN A 47 -8.49 -5.42 -4.30
N SER A 48 -9.53 -6.26 -4.37
CA SER A 48 -10.76 -5.96 -5.12
C SER A 48 -11.41 -4.63 -4.72
N THR A 49 -11.45 -4.32 -3.42
CA THR A 49 -11.97 -3.05 -2.90
C THR A 49 -11.19 -1.83 -3.40
N ALA A 50 -9.86 -1.88 -3.34
CA ALA A 50 -9.00 -0.82 -3.85
C ALA A 50 -9.15 -0.66 -5.37
N HIS A 51 -9.21 -1.78 -6.11
CA HIS A 51 -9.42 -1.76 -7.56
C HIS A 51 -10.75 -1.09 -7.95
N PHE A 52 -11.83 -1.40 -7.24
CA PHE A 52 -13.12 -0.76 -7.46
C PHE A 52 -13.11 0.74 -7.11
N SER A 53 -12.45 1.10 -6.00
CA SER A 53 -12.28 2.49 -5.57
C SER A 53 -11.56 3.35 -6.63
N ILE A 54 -10.49 2.82 -7.25
CA ILE A 54 -9.75 3.49 -8.33
C ILE A 54 -10.65 3.80 -9.52
N LYS A 55 -11.57 2.90 -9.88
CA LYS A 55 -12.52 3.11 -10.98
C LYS A 55 -13.54 4.20 -10.65
N LYS A 56 -14.04 4.23 -9.41
CA LYS A 56 -15.00 5.24 -8.95
C LYS A 56 -14.42 6.65 -8.87
N LYS A 57 -13.11 6.77 -8.63
CA LYS A 57 -12.41 8.06 -8.46
C LYS A 57 -12.98 8.92 -7.31
N LYS A 58 -13.32 8.30 -6.18
CA LYS A 58 -13.86 8.97 -4.97
C LYS A 58 -12.97 8.85 -3.73
N GLY A 59 -11.72 8.40 -3.89
CA GLY A 59 -10.86 7.95 -2.80
C GLY A 59 -11.03 6.46 -2.51
N MET A 60 -10.21 5.94 -1.60
CA MET A 60 -10.21 4.53 -1.24
C MET A 60 -11.28 4.23 -0.19
N GLU A 61 -12.10 3.21 -0.47
CA GLU A 61 -13.11 2.71 0.46
C GLU A 61 -12.44 1.94 1.62
N ASP A 62 -13.16 1.85 2.74
CA ASP A 62 -12.76 1.01 3.89
C ASP A 62 -12.51 -0.43 3.43
N GLY A 63 -11.44 -1.06 3.93
CA GLY A 63 -11.04 -2.37 3.43
C GLY A 63 -10.06 -2.33 2.25
N SER A 64 -9.79 -1.17 1.65
CA SER A 64 -8.82 -1.06 0.55
C SER A 64 -7.40 -1.38 1.04
N ILE A 65 -6.74 -2.33 0.39
CA ILE A 65 -5.33 -2.67 0.64
C ILE A 65 -4.52 -2.44 -0.63
N ILE A 66 -3.40 -1.72 -0.48
CA ILE A 66 -2.39 -1.52 -1.50
C ILE A 66 -1.10 -2.16 -1.01
N VAL A 67 -0.59 -3.12 -1.76
CA VAL A 67 0.68 -3.80 -1.47
C VAL A 67 1.69 -3.39 -2.53
N LYS A 68 2.86 -2.93 -2.11
CA LYS A 68 3.94 -2.52 -3.00
C LYS A 68 5.20 -3.31 -2.67
N GLU A 69 5.64 -4.09 -3.64
CA GLU A 69 6.95 -4.72 -3.61
C GLU A 69 8.00 -3.70 -4.05
N ASN A 70 9.01 -3.50 -3.20
CA ASN A 70 10.12 -2.57 -3.42
C ASN A 70 11.33 -3.37 -3.87
N TYR A 71 11.97 -2.94 -4.95
CA TYR A 71 13.14 -3.63 -5.53
C TYR A 71 14.32 -2.67 -5.72
N SER A 72 15.53 -3.24 -5.66
CA SER A 72 16.75 -2.56 -6.09
C SER A 72 16.82 -2.42 -7.62
N ALA A 73 17.80 -1.66 -8.12
CA ALA A 73 18.05 -1.53 -9.56
C ALA A 73 18.33 -2.89 -10.24
N ASP A 74 18.95 -3.82 -9.50
CA ASP A 74 19.23 -5.19 -9.94
C ASP A 74 18.02 -6.13 -9.83
N LYS A 75 16.82 -5.60 -9.62
CA LYS A 75 15.56 -6.36 -9.47
C LYS A 75 15.54 -7.31 -8.26
N LYS A 76 16.35 -7.06 -7.24
CA LYS A 76 16.31 -7.82 -5.98
C LYS A 76 15.21 -7.27 -5.07
N PHE A 77 14.37 -8.16 -4.53
CA PHE A 77 13.33 -7.79 -3.59
C PHE A 77 13.97 -7.24 -2.31
N ALA A 78 13.51 -6.07 -1.85
CA ALA A 78 14.11 -5.35 -0.75
C ALA A 78 13.15 -5.16 0.44
N ALA A 79 11.87 -4.91 0.17
CA ALA A 79 10.86 -4.73 1.20
C ALA A 79 9.44 -4.83 0.64
N LEU A 80 8.46 -5.03 1.52
CA LEU A 80 7.04 -4.93 1.21
C LEU A 80 6.45 -3.72 1.93
N SER A 81 5.96 -2.72 1.19
CA SER A 81 5.24 -1.57 1.76
C SER A 81 3.74 -1.74 1.57
N VAL A 82 2.96 -1.58 2.63
CA VAL A 82 1.51 -1.81 2.62
C VAL A 82 0.76 -0.62 3.19
N MET A 83 -0.31 -0.22 2.50
CA MET A 83 -1.29 0.74 2.98
C MET A 83 -2.63 0.01 3.13
N TYR A 84 -3.25 0.09 4.31
CA TYR A 84 -4.54 -0.51 4.60
C TYR A 84 -5.51 0.56 5.12
N LYS A 85 -6.60 0.79 4.38
CA LYS A 85 -7.66 1.75 4.74
C LYS A 85 -8.57 1.14 5.80
N ILE A 86 -8.63 1.77 6.97
CA ILE A 86 -9.44 1.34 8.10
C ILE A 86 -10.22 2.55 8.63
N LYS A 87 -11.52 2.59 8.35
CA LYS A 87 -12.41 3.69 8.75
C LYS A 87 -12.30 3.98 10.25
N GLY A 88 -12.03 5.25 10.59
CA GLY A 88 -11.92 5.73 11.97
C GLY A 88 -10.60 5.40 12.69
N TYR A 89 -9.66 4.69 12.07
CA TYR A 89 -8.39 4.36 12.71
C TYR A 89 -7.48 5.59 12.90
N ASN A 90 -7.42 6.44 11.89
CA ASN A 90 -6.54 7.61 11.87
C ASN A 90 -7.12 8.73 11.01
N PRO A 91 -8.23 9.38 11.40
CA PRO A 91 -8.93 10.35 10.56
C PRO A 91 -8.01 11.47 10.02
N ASP A 92 -7.11 11.98 10.88
CA ASP A 92 -6.15 13.04 10.51
C ASP A 92 -5.12 12.58 9.47
N GLY A 93 -4.81 11.29 9.43
CA GLY A 93 -3.96 10.64 8.43
C GLY A 93 -4.74 9.94 7.33
N GLY A 94 -6.03 10.28 7.14
CA GLY A 94 -6.88 9.71 6.11
C GLY A 94 -7.20 8.24 6.32
N ASP A 95 -7.30 7.79 7.57
CA ASP A 95 -7.67 6.41 7.93
C ASP A 95 -6.73 5.33 7.39
N TRP A 96 -5.49 5.71 7.07
CA TRP A 96 -4.47 4.77 6.62
C TRP A 96 -3.70 4.16 7.80
N PHE A 97 -3.71 2.83 7.85
CA PHE A 97 -2.71 2.02 8.54
C PHE A 97 -1.55 1.74 7.58
N TRP A 98 -0.33 2.06 8.03
CA TRP A 98 0.89 1.88 7.26
C TRP A 98 1.64 0.67 7.80
N ALA A 99 2.23 -0.13 6.92
CA ALA A 99 3.18 -1.17 7.33
C ALA A 99 4.31 -1.29 6.32
N GLN A 100 5.50 -1.62 6.82
CA GLN A 100 6.63 -2.02 6.01
C GLN A 100 7.22 -3.30 6.58
N TYR A 101 7.43 -4.28 5.72
CA TYR A 101 8.04 -5.56 6.04
C TYR A 101 9.39 -5.69 5.35
N ASP A 102 10.34 -6.31 6.04
CA ASP A 102 11.60 -6.75 5.44
C ASP A 102 11.38 -7.99 4.53
N PRO A 103 12.43 -8.49 3.85
CA PRO A 103 12.31 -9.65 2.97
C PRO A 103 11.80 -10.93 3.67
N ASP A 104 12.01 -11.06 4.98
CA ASP A 104 11.58 -12.21 5.78
C ASP A 104 10.12 -12.07 6.26
N GLY A 105 9.47 -10.94 5.95
CA GLY A 105 8.08 -10.65 6.32
C GLY A 105 7.92 -10.06 7.71
N LYS A 106 9.01 -9.71 8.40
CA LYS A 106 8.95 -9.07 9.72
C LYS A 106 8.63 -7.59 9.56
N ALA A 107 7.71 -7.09 10.38
CA ALA A 107 7.37 -5.68 10.40
C ALA A 107 8.53 -4.84 10.94
N ILE A 108 9.02 -3.89 10.13
CA ILE A 108 10.05 -2.92 10.52
C ILE A 108 9.47 -1.54 10.84
N ALA A 109 8.26 -1.26 10.36
CA ALA A 109 7.47 -0.10 10.77
C ALA A 109 5.99 -0.41 10.58
N ALA A 110 5.12 0.03 11.50
CA ALA A 110 3.69 -0.17 11.38
C ALA A 110 2.85 0.87 12.15
N GLY A 111 1.58 1.02 11.77
CA GLY A 111 0.60 1.88 12.44
C GLY A 111 0.52 3.28 11.85
N LYS A 112 0.47 4.30 12.74
CA LYS A 112 0.45 5.73 12.37
C LYS A 112 1.88 6.24 12.16
N VAL A 113 2.58 5.67 11.19
CA VAL A 113 4.02 5.95 10.97
C VAL A 113 4.20 7.39 10.46
N LYS A 114 4.71 8.28 11.32
CA LYS A 114 4.85 9.73 11.03
C LYS A 114 5.55 10.01 9.70
N LYS A 115 6.68 9.35 9.43
CA LYS A 115 7.44 9.53 8.18
C LYS A 115 6.62 9.18 6.93
N CYS A 116 5.81 8.12 6.99
CA CYS A 116 4.92 7.73 5.89
C CYS A 116 3.83 8.78 5.70
N ILE A 117 3.17 9.18 6.80
CA ILE A 117 2.08 10.15 6.79
C ILE A 117 2.58 11.50 6.26
N ASP A 118 3.69 12.02 6.76
CA ASP A 118 4.21 13.34 6.36
C ASP A 118 4.47 13.41 4.86
N CYS A 119 5.16 12.42 4.28
CA CYS A 119 5.45 12.40 2.84
C CYS A 119 4.17 12.27 2.02
N HIS A 120 3.28 11.36 2.42
CA HIS A 120 2.03 11.10 1.72
C HIS A 120 0.96 12.18 1.93
N SER A 121 1.09 13.02 2.96
CA SER A 121 0.17 14.12 3.24
C SER A 121 0.14 15.18 2.14
N THR A 122 1.20 15.28 1.34
CA THR A 122 1.27 16.13 0.15
C THR A 122 0.29 15.70 -0.95
N LYS A 123 -0.29 14.50 -0.84
CA LYS A 123 -1.33 13.94 -1.73
C LYS A 123 -2.65 13.72 -1.01
N LYS A 124 -2.96 14.50 0.04
CA LYS A 124 -4.26 14.44 0.75
C LYS A 124 -5.47 14.55 -0.20
N ASP A 125 -5.37 15.44 -1.18
CA ASP A 125 -6.33 15.64 -2.27
C ASP A 125 -6.54 14.39 -3.13
N ASN A 126 -5.51 13.54 -3.25
CA ASN A 126 -5.55 12.24 -3.92
C ASN A 126 -5.50 11.06 -2.92
N ASP A 127 -6.08 11.24 -1.74
CA ASP A 127 -6.21 10.21 -0.70
C ASP A 127 -4.88 9.55 -0.29
N TYR A 128 -3.82 10.37 -0.18
CA TYR A 128 -2.47 9.96 0.23
C TYR A 128 -1.76 9.05 -0.77
N ILE A 129 -2.20 8.98 -2.03
CA ILE A 129 -1.67 8.04 -3.03
C ILE A 129 -0.88 8.76 -4.12
N PHE A 130 0.32 8.27 -4.40
CA PHE A 130 1.15 8.74 -5.52
C PHE A 130 1.04 7.89 -6.79
N THR A 131 0.66 6.62 -6.67
CA THR A 131 0.78 5.65 -7.77
C THR A 131 -0.12 6.01 -8.96
N GLY A 132 -1.28 6.62 -8.71
CA GLY A 132 -2.17 7.16 -9.73
C GLY A 132 -3.35 7.90 -9.09
N GLY A 133 -4.13 8.60 -9.92
CA GLY A 133 -5.31 9.33 -9.46
C GLY A 133 -6.39 8.39 -8.93
N VAL A 134 -6.89 8.66 -7.73
CA VAL A 134 -7.97 7.94 -7.05
C VAL A 134 -9.12 8.86 -6.66
N LYS A 135 -8.91 10.17 -6.76
CA LYS A 135 -9.93 11.23 -6.69
C LYS A 135 -9.91 12.01 -8.02
N ARG A 136 -11.02 12.68 -8.34
CA ARG A 136 -11.13 13.59 -9.48
C ARG A 136 -10.71 15.00 -9.09
#